data_AF-A0A3A3I0G8-F1
#
_entry.id   AF-A0A3A3I0G8-F1
#
_cell.length_a   1.000
_cell.length_b   1.000
_cell.length_c   1.000
_cell.angle_alpha   90.00
_cell.angle_beta   90.00
_cell.angle_gamma   90.00
#
_symmetry.space_group_name_H-M   'P 1'
#
loop_
_entity.id
_entity.type
_entity.pdbx_description
1 polymer ?
#
loop_
_entity_poly.entity_id
_entity_poly.type
_entity_poly.pdbx_seq_one_letter_code
_entity_poly.pdbx_strand_id
1 'polypeptide(L)' 'MKNRPRSAPKKLQPGKLTRSRGEKISAVEGLALSSRMSGILAHAERNGLSGEESRALIRAAFTSKKTG' A
#
# COMPACT_ATOMS: atom_id res chain seq x y z
N MET A 1 -16.14 -26.15 16.36
CA MET A 1 -15.97 -24.76 15.86
C MET A 1 -14.47 -24.44 15.90
N LYS A 2 -13.83 -24.10 14.77
CA LYS A 2 -12.38 -23.85 14.71
C LYS A 2 -12.10 -22.36 14.99
N ASN A 3 -11.43 -22.08 16.11
CA ASN A 3 -11.12 -20.72 16.57
C ASN A 3 -10.10 -20.05 15.62
N ARG A 4 -10.57 -19.09 14.81
CA ARG A 4 -9.70 -18.23 13.99
C ARG A 4 -8.90 -17.30 14.93
N PRO A 5 -7.56 -17.23 14.82
CA PRO A 5 -6.78 -16.30 15.63
C PRO A 5 -7.19 -14.87 15.24
N ARG A 6 -7.68 -14.09 16.21
CA ARG A 6 -7.85 -12.65 16.06
C ARG A 6 -6.47 -12.06 15.79
N SER A 7 -6.28 -11.49 14.60
CA SER A 7 -5.11 -10.70 14.27
C SER A 7 -4.89 -9.64 15.34
N ALA A 8 -3.82 -9.78 16.12
CA ALA A 8 -3.45 -8.82 17.15
C ALA A 8 -3.21 -7.43 16.53
N PRO A 9 -3.57 -6.33 17.23
CA PRO A 9 -3.25 -5.00 16.74
C PRO A 9 -1.73 -4.83 16.65
N LYS A 10 -1.21 -4.68 15.43
CA LYS A 10 0.21 -4.43 15.17
C LYS A 10 0.61 -3.15 15.90
N LYS A 11 1.40 -3.27 16.98
CA LYS A 11 2.02 -2.14 17.68
C LYS A 11 2.71 -1.25 16.64
N LEU A 12 2.24 0.00 16.50
CA LEU A 12 2.88 1.01 15.65
C LEU A 12 4.28 1.28 16.22
N GLN A 13 5.31 0.78 15.54
CA GLN A 13 6.67 1.03 15.97
C GLN A 13 7.07 2.49 15.66
N PRO A 14 7.52 3.27 16.67
CA PRO A 14 7.96 4.64 16.44
C PRO A 14 9.13 4.63 15.45
N GLY A 15 9.00 5.40 14.37
CA GLY A 15 9.99 5.50 13.29
C GLY A 15 9.64 4.71 12.02
N LYS A 16 8.71 3.76 12.06
CA LYS A 16 8.29 3.05 10.85
C LYS A 16 7.33 3.91 10.02
N LEU A 17 7.69 4.21 8.78
CA LEU A 17 6.81 4.91 7.85
C LEU A 17 5.67 3.98 7.46
N THR A 18 4.50 4.18 8.05
CA THR A 18 3.27 3.48 7.66
C THR A 18 2.64 4.19 6.46
N ARG A 19 1.83 3.48 5.69
CA ARG A 19 1.10 4.04 4.54
C ARG A 19 0.34 5.32 4.92
N SER A 20 -0.45 5.28 6.00
CA SER A 20 -1.19 6.45 6.49
C SER A 20 -0.28 7.61 6.88
N ARG A 21 0.92 7.34 7.43
CA ARG A 21 1.89 8.39 7.77
C ARG A 21 2.56 8.94 6.50
N GLY A 22 2.86 8.09 5.53
CA GLY A 22 3.36 8.50 4.22
C GLY A 22 2.36 9.36 3.45
N GLU A 23 1.08 8.97 3.42
CA GLU A 23 0.01 9.75 2.78
C GLU A 23 -0.17 11.12 3.43
N LYS A 24 -0.10 11.21 4.76
CA LYS A 24 -0.13 12.50 5.48
C LYS A 24 1.06 13.39 5.12
N ILE A 25 2.26 12.81 4.97
CA ILE A 25 3.46 13.56 4.58
C ILE A 25 3.35 14.03 3.12
N SER A 26 2.98 13.14 2.20
CA SER A 26 2.79 13.50 0.79
C SER A 26 1.73 14.59 0.61
N ALA A 27 0.62 14.54 1.36
CA ALA A 27 -0.41 15.58 1.33
C ALA A 27 0.10 16.94 1.83
N VAL A 28 0.96 16.96 2.87
CA VAL A 28 1.62 18.18 3.36
C VAL A 28 2.56 18.77 2.29
N GLU A 29 3.19 17.93 1.48
CA GLU A 29 4.06 18.34 0.35
C GLU A 29 3.29 18.59 -0.96
N GLY A 30 1.95 18.58 -0.93
CA GLY A 30 1.10 18.80 -2.12
C GLY A 30 1.09 17.63 -3.12
N LEU A 31 1.66 16.48 -2.75
CA LEU A 31 1.71 15.26 -3.54
C LEU A 31 0.52 14.36 -3.21
N ALA A 32 -0.50 14.36 -4.07
CA ALA A 32 -1.61 13.43 -3.98
C ALA A 32 -1.35 12.18 -4.83
N LEU A 33 -1.74 11.00 -4.31
CA LEU A 33 -1.75 9.79 -5.11
C LEU A 33 -2.82 9.90 -6.21
N SER A 34 -2.49 9.48 -7.42
CA SER A 34 -3.49 9.33 -8.47
C SER A 34 -4.53 8.27 -8.08
N SER A 35 -5.76 8.40 -8.60
CA SER A 35 -6.84 7.43 -8.33
C SER A 35 -6.42 5.99 -8.64
N ARG A 36 -5.68 5.79 -9.75
CA ARG A 36 -5.09 4.49 -10.13
C ARG A 36 -4.12 3.95 -9.07
N MET A 37 -3.22 4.78 -8.55
CA MET A 37 -2.27 4.38 -7.52
C MET A 37 -2.97 4.04 -6.20
N SER A 38 -3.96 4.86 -5.81
CA SER A 38 -4.78 4.60 -4.62
C SER A 38 -5.49 3.25 -4.69
N GLY A 39 -6.04 2.90 -5.86
CA GLY A 39 -6.67 1.59 -6.10
C GLY A 39 -5.71 0.42 -5.98
N ILE A 40 -4.49 0.52 -6.52
CA ILE A 40 -3.46 -0.53 -6.42
C ILE A 40 -3.06 -0.76 -4.97
N LEU A 41 -2.86 0.31 -4.20
CA LEU A 41 -2.49 0.21 -2.79
C LEU A 41 -3.64 -0.36 -1.94
N ALA A 42 -4.88 0.07 -2.19
CA ALA A 42 -6.06 -0.49 -1.52
C ALA A 42 -6.24 -1.99 -1.82
N HIS A 43 -6.01 -2.40 -3.07
CA HIS A 43 -6.03 -3.81 -3.46
C HIS A 43 -4.92 -4.60 -2.74
N ALA A 44 -3.71 -4.07 -2.67
CA ALA A 44 -2.60 -4.72 -1.98
C ALA A 44 -2.88 -4.90 -0.48
N GLU A 45 -3.45 -3.89 0.16
CA GLU A 45 -3.84 -3.95 1.58
C GLU A 45 -4.97 -4.95 1.83
N ARG A 46 -6.02 -4.92 1.00
CA ARG A 46 -7.17 -5.84 1.13
C ARG A 46 -6.77 -7.30 0.99
N ASN A 47 -5.80 -7.60 0.12
CA ASN A 47 -5.30 -8.95 -0.11
C ASN A 47 -4.13 -9.34 0.82
N GLY A 48 -3.71 -8.44 1.72
CA GLY A 48 -2.62 -8.71 2.66
C GLY A 48 -1.27 -8.92 1.98
N LEU A 49 -1.05 -8.30 0.81
CA LEU A 49 0.19 -8.45 0.05
C LEU A 49 1.38 -7.89 0.82
N SER A 50 2.53 -8.55 0.64
CA SER A 50 3.82 -8.07 1.12
C SER A 50 4.21 -6.77 0.40
N GLY A 51 5.10 -5.99 1.01
CA GLY A 51 5.58 -4.74 0.44
C GLY A 51 6.26 -4.93 -0.93
N GLU A 52 6.90 -6.08 -1.15
CA GLU A 52 7.54 -6.43 -2.42
C GLU A 52 6.51 -6.70 -3.52
N GLU A 53 5.43 -7.42 -3.20
CA GLU A 53 4.32 -7.73 -4.11
C GLU A 53 3.55 -6.45 -4.46
N SER A 54 3.30 -5.58 -3.48
CA SER A 54 2.71 -4.26 -3.72
C SER A 54 3.58 -3.42 -4.66
N ARG A 55 4.90 -3.39 -4.43
CA ARG A 55 5.85 -2.69 -5.33
C ARG A 55 5.88 -3.31 -6.73
N ALA A 56 5.75 -4.63 -6.85
CA ALA A 56 5.67 -5.31 -8.14
C ALA A 56 4.40 -4.91 -8.91
N LEU A 57 3.24 -4.86 -8.25
CA LEU A 57 1.99 -4.38 -8.86
C LEU A 57 2.07 -2.92 -9.31
N ILE A 58 2.68 -2.07 -8.50
CA ILE A 58 2.93 -0.67 -8.86
C ILE A 58 3.81 -0.64 -10.12
N ARG A 59 4.97 -1.30 -10.11
CA ARG A 59 5.85 -1.34 -11.29
C ARG A 59 5.11 -1.83 -12.53
N ALA A 60 4.39 -2.94 -12.45
CA ALA A 60 3.61 -3.50 -13.55
C ALA A 60 2.59 -2.49 -14.13
N ALA A 61 1.94 -1.70 -13.27
CA ALA A 61 0.99 -0.67 -13.70
C ALA A 61 1.64 0.50 -14.45
N PHE A 62 2.92 0.80 -14.21
CA PHE A 62 3.65 1.87 -14.90
C PHE A 62 4.54 1.37 -16.05
N THR A 63 4.94 0.10 -16.05
CA THR A 63 5.69 -0.52 -17.14
C THR A 63 4.82 -0.95 -18.32
N SER A 64 3.48 -0.92 -18.20
CA SER A 64 2.57 -1.24 -19.31
C SER A 64 2.59 -0.22 -20.46
N LYS A 65 3.53 0.73 -20.47
CA LYS A 65 3.86 1.55 -21.64
C LYS A 65 5.09 0.97 -22.36
N LYS A 66 4.90 -0.13 -23.09
CA LYS A 66 5.66 -0.41 -24.31
C LYS A 66 4.92 -1.39 -25.22
N THR A 67 3.78 -0.94 -25.74
CA THR A 67 3.30 -1.35 -27.06
C THR A 67 3.20 -0.08 -27.87
N GLY A 68 4.30 0.25 -28.52
CA GLY A 68 4.41 1.17 -29.65
C GLY A 68 5.05 0.39 -30.77
#